data_AF-A0ABD5T7K7-F1
#
_entry.id   AF-A0ABD5T7K7-F1
#
_cell.length_a   1.000
_cell.length_b   1.000
_cell.length_c   1.000
_cell.angle_alpha   90.00
_cell.angle_beta   90.00
_cell.angle_gamma   90.00
#
_symmetry.space_group_name_H-M   'P 1'
#
loop_
_entity.id
_entity.type
_entity.pdbx_description
1 polymer ?
#
loop_
_entity_poly.entity_id
_entity_poly.type
_entity_poly.pdbx_seq_one_letter_code
_entity_poly.pdbx_strand_id
1 'polypeptide(L)'
;MNGLLHVSAGLQGAAYALVVAVGGVAGAVLLGLGLAAFLRRRSRSYLLVALALGTLTARAGLAGAAAVGLVGVSPHHFGEHLLDVVMAGLVIAAVYYARTIRTEAAS
;
A
#
# COMPACT_ATOMS: atom_id res chain seq x y z
N MET A 1 -12.13 -32.39 -19.45
CA MET A 1 -11.88 -31.83 -18.10
C MET A 1 -10.72 -30.83 -18.10
N ASN A 2 -9.63 -31.08 -18.85
CA ASN A 2 -8.44 -30.20 -18.87
C ASN A 2 -8.68 -28.78 -19.46
N GLY A 3 -9.55 -28.64 -20.47
CA GLY A 3 -9.84 -27.33 -21.07
C GLY A 3 -10.53 -26.34 -20.11
N LEU A 4 -11.38 -26.82 -19.20
CA LEU A 4 -12.05 -25.97 -18.21
C LEU A 4 -11.08 -25.43 -17.16
N LEU A 5 -10.05 -26.20 -16.80
CA LEU A 5 -9.01 -25.78 -15.85
C LEU A 5 -8.12 -24.67 -16.42
N HIS A 6 -7.79 -24.73 -17.71
CA HIS A 6 -7.02 -23.67 -18.37
C HIS A 6 -7.82 -22.37 -18.51
N VAL A 7 -9.12 -22.45 -18.82
CA VAL A 7 -10.00 -21.27 -18.86
C VAL A 7 -10.17 -20.65 -17.47
N SER A 8 -10.39 -21.47 -16.43
CA SER A 8 -10.49 -20.96 -15.06
C SER A 8 -9.19 -20.33 -14.59
N ALA A 9 -8.04 -20.95 -14.90
CA ALA A 9 -6.72 -20.40 -14.59
C ALA A 9 -6.47 -19.05 -15.28
N GLY A 10 -6.87 -18.93 -16.56
CA GLY A 10 -6.78 -17.67 -17.30
C GLY A 10 -7.64 -16.55 -16.69
N LEU A 11 -8.88 -16.85 -16.31
CA LEU A 11 -9.78 -15.90 -15.66
C LEU A 11 -9.27 -15.45 -14.29
N GLN A 12 -8.74 -16.38 -13.49
CA GLN A 12 -8.16 -16.11 -12.17
C GLN A 12 -6.93 -15.19 -12.29
N GLY A 13 -6.06 -15.46 -13.27
CA GLY A 13 -4.91 -14.60 -13.55
C GLY A 13 -5.31 -13.19 -14.00
N ALA A 14 -6.29 -13.07 -14.90
CA ALA A 14 -6.80 -11.78 -15.35
C ALA A 14 -7.46 -10.97 -14.23
N ALA A 15 -8.29 -11.63 -13.40
CA ALA A 15 -8.91 -10.99 -12.25
C ALA A 15 -7.87 -10.53 -11.23
N TYR A 16 -6.87 -11.35 -10.92
CA TYR A 16 -5.76 -10.98 -10.04
C TYR A 16 -5.00 -9.76 -10.58
N ALA A 17 -4.62 -9.77 -11.85
CA ALA A 17 -3.93 -8.65 -12.49
C ALA A 17 -4.75 -7.35 -12.44
N LEU A 18 -6.06 -7.43 -12.68
CA LEU A 18 -6.96 -6.28 -12.57
C LEU A 18 -7.01 -5.72 -11.15
N VAL A 19 -7.16 -6.58 -10.14
CA VAL A 19 -7.19 -6.16 -8.73
C VAL A 19 -5.88 -5.50 -8.32
N VAL A 20 -4.73 -6.08 -8.70
CA VAL A 20 -3.41 -5.50 -8.44
C VAL A 20 -3.26 -4.15 -9.13
N ALA A 21 -3.69 -4.03 -10.39
CA ALA A 21 -3.61 -2.78 -11.14
C ALA A 21 -4.48 -1.68 -10.52
N VAL A 22 -5.74 -1.99 -10.18
CA VAL A 22 -6.64 -1.04 -9.52
C VAL A 22 -6.10 -0.64 -8.15
N GLY A 23 -5.61 -1.59 -7.36
CA GLY A 23 -4.97 -1.34 -6.08
C GLY A 23 -3.74 -0.44 -6.20
N GLY A 24 -2.90 -0.68 -7.21
CA GLY A 24 -1.72 0.14 -7.51
C GLY A 24 -2.07 1.56 -7.90
N VAL A 25 -3.05 1.74 -8.80
CA VAL A 25 -3.52 3.07 -9.23
C VAL A 25 -4.14 3.83 -8.07
N ALA A 26 -5.03 3.18 -7.30
CA ALA A 26 -5.65 3.80 -6.13
C ALA A 26 -4.59 4.19 -5.08
N GLY A 27 -3.63 3.30 -4.80
CA GLY A 27 -2.51 3.56 -3.90
C GLY A 27 -1.68 4.77 -4.35
N ALA A 28 -1.32 4.84 -5.64
CA ALA A 28 -0.56 5.96 -6.21
C ALA A 28 -1.31 7.29 -6.12
N VAL A 29 -2.62 7.29 -6.41
CA VAL A 29 -3.47 8.49 -6.26
C VAL A 29 -3.50 8.95 -4.80
N LEU A 30 -3.75 8.03 -3.87
CA LEU A 30 -3.76 8.34 -2.44
C LEU A 30 -2.41 8.87 -1.96
N LEU A 31 -1.31 8.24 -2.38
CA LEU A 31 0.05 8.71 -2.09
C LEU A 31 0.27 10.13 -2.62
N GLY A 32 -0.14 10.41 -3.86
CA GLY A 32 -0.06 11.76 -4.44
C GLY A 32 -0.85 12.79 -3.62
N LEU A 33 -2.06 12.44 -3.19
CA LEU A 33 -2.88 13.29 -2.32
C LEU A 33 -2.24 13.51 -0.93
N GLY A 34 -1.69 12.44 -0.33
CA GLY A 34 -0.98 12.50 0.94
C GLY A 34 0.26 13.38 0.87
N LEU A 35 1.05 13.24 -0.20
CA LEU A 35 2.22 14.07 -0.47
C LEU A 35 1.81 15.54 -0.71
N ALA A 36 0.76 15.79 -1.50
CA ALA A 36 0.24 17.14 -1.70
C ALA A 36 -0.24 17.78 -0.38
N ALA A 37 -0.89 17.00 0.49
CA ALA A 37 -1.28 17.47 1.82
C ALA A 37 -0.06 17.77 2.71
N PHE A 38 0.97 16.92 2.67
CA PHE A 38 2.23 17.14 3.36
C PHE A 38 2.94 18.41 2.85
N LEU A 39 3.03 18.62 1.54
CA LEU A 39 3.66 19.81 0.96
C LEU A 39 2.91 21.10 1.34
N ARG A 40 1.57 21.04 1.43
CA ARG A 40 0.74 22.19 1.84
C ARG A 40 0.82 22.52 3.33
N ARG A 41 0.87 21.52 4.22
CA ARG A 41 0.78 21.73 5.68
C ARG A 41 2.09 21.53 6.45
N ARG A 42 3.11 20.89 5.84
CA ARG A 42 4.45 20.63 6.38
C ARG A 42 4.51 20.04 7.79
N SER A 43 3.48 19.30 8.21
CA SER A 43 3.41 18.64 9.53
C SER A 43 3.84 17.17 9.45
N ARG A 44 4.50 16.69 10.52
CA ARG A 44 5.00 15.31 10.64
C ARG A 44 3.89 14.26 10.51
N SER A 45 2.67 14.54 10.97
CA SER A 45 1.54 13.61 10.84
C SER A 45 1.19 13.36 9.36
N TYR A 46 1.22 14.40 8.51
CA TYR A 46 0.99 14.24 7.08
C TYR A 46 2.13 13.49 6.38
N LEU A 47 3.37 13.64 6.83
CA LEU A 47 4.49 12.83 6.33
C LEU A 47 4.28 11.34 6.64
N LEU A 48 3.89 11.01 7.88
CA LEU A 48 3.67 9.63 8.30
C LEU A 48 2.51 8.99 7.53
N VAL A 49 1.42 9.73 7.28
CA VAL A 49 0.34 9.27 6.41
C VAL A 49 0.83 9.06 4.98
N ALA A 50 1.59 10.00 4.42
CA ALA A 50 2.15 9.85 3.06
C ALA A 50 3.06 8.62 2.96
N LEU A 51 3.91 8.37 3.96
CA LEU A 51 4.75 7.18 4.02
C LEU A 51 3.92 5.89 4.13
N ALA A 52 2.84 5.88 4.92
CA ALA A 52 1.93 4.73 5.00
C ALA A 52 1.29 4.43 3.64
N LEU A 53 0.83 5.46 2.92
CA LEU A 53 0.31 5.31 1.56
C LEU A 53 1.41 4.90 0.56
N GLY A 54 2.64 5.29 0.83
CA GLY A 54 3.83 4.81 0.13
C GLY A 54 4.02 3.31 0.28
N THR A 55 3.89 2.78 1.51
CA THR A 55 3.98 1.33 1.75
C THR A 55 2.84 0.54 1.07
N LEU A 56 1.62 1.11 1.01
CA LEU A 56 0.51 0.50 0.28
C LEU A 56 0.81 0.42 -1.23
N THR A 57 1.33 1.52 -1.81
CA THR A 57 1.76 1.54 -3.22
C THR A 57 2.89 0.55 -3.48
N ALA A 58 3.88 0.48 -2.57
CA ALA A 58 4.98 -0.47 -2.65
C ALA A 58 4.50 -1.93 -2.59
N ARG A 59 3.49 -2.25 -1.78
CA ARG A 59 2.87 -3.59 -1.76
C ARG A 59 2.30 -3.93 -3.14
N ALA A 60 1.49 -3.04 -3.72
CA ALA A 60 0.90 -3.30 -5.02
C ALA A 60 1.96 -3.51 -6.11
N GLY A 61 3.07 -2.75 -6.03
CA GLY A 61 4.25 -2.96 -6.86
C GLY A 61 4.90 -4.33 -6.66
N LEU A 62 5.03 -4.80 -5.41
CA LEU A 62 5.61 -6.11 -5.10
C LEU A 62 4.73 -7.26 -5.61
N ALA A 63 3.40 -7.15 -5.45
CA ALA A 63 2.43 -8.07 -6.01
C ALA A 63 2.51 -8.10 -7.55
N GLY A 64 2.60 -6.94 -8.19
CA GLY A 64 2.79 -6.83 -9.64
C GLY A 64 4.10 -7.46 -10.11
N ALA A 65 5.20 -7.21 -9.40
CA ALA A 65 6.51 -7.80 -9.70
C ALA A 65 6.51 -9.33 -9.56
N ALA A 66 5.82 -9.87 -8.54
CA ALA A 66 5.60 -11.31 -8.40
C ALA A 66 4.76 -11.87 -9.55
N ALA A 67 3.72 -11.15 -9.98
CA ALA A 67 2.83 -11.57 -11.08
C ALA A 67 3.59 -11.77 -12.40
N VAL A 68 4.60 -10.94 -12.67
CA VAL A 68 5.44 -11.04 -13.89
C VAL A 68 6.71 -11.88 -13.67
N GLY A 69 6.85 -12.54 -12.51
CA GLY A 69 7.96 -13.45 -12.22
C GLY A 69 9.29 -12.78 -11.83
N LEU A 70 9.29 -11.48 -11.53
CA LEU A 70 10.49 -10.75 -11.09
C LEU A 70 10.88 -11.07 -9.64
N VAL A 71 9.91 -11.49 -8.81
CA VAL A 71 10.12 -11.82 -7.39
C VAL A 71 9.53 -13.20 -7.11
N GLY A 72 10.32 -14.05 -6.45
CA GLY A 72 9.90 -15.41 -6.08
C GLY A 72 8.78 -15.46 -5.04
N VAL A 73 8.23 -16.66 -4.82
CA VAL A 73 7.05 -16.83 -3.96
C VAL A 73 7.29 -16.42 -2.50
N SER A 74 8.34 -16.95 -1.89
CA SER A 74 8.69 -16.65 -0.50
C SER A 74 9.03 -15.17 -0.25
N PRO A 75 9.91 -14.51 -1.04
CA PRO A 75 10.26 -13.11 -0.79
C PRO A 75 9.10 -12.13 -1.02
N HIS A 76 8.20 -12.36 -1.98
CA HIS A 76 7.07 -11.44 -2.16
C HIS A 76 6.09 -11.55 -0.99
N HIS A 77 5.72 -12.75 -0.54
CA HIS A 77 4.82 -12.91 0.62
C HIS A 77 5.38 -12.29 1.89
N PHE A 78 6.66 -12.52 2.17
CA PHE A 78 7.33 -11.88 3.32
C PHE A 78 7.30 -10.35 3.20
N GLY A 79 7.64 -9.81 2.02
CA GLY A 79 7.64 -8.38 1.79
C GLY A 79 6.24 -7.76 1.90
N GLU A 80 5.20 -8.45 1.44
CA GLU A 80 3.81 -8.02 1.58
C GLU A 80 3.42 -7.93 3.06
N HIS A 81 3.71 -8.95 3.87
CA HIS A 81 3.43 -8.92 5.32
C HIS A 81 4.26 -7.88 6.06
N LEU A 82 5.52 -7.70 5.68
CA LEU A 82 6.36 -6.67 6.31
C LEU A 82 5.81 -5.28 6.03
N LEU A 83 5.40 -5.00 4.80
CA LEU A 83 4.78 -3.73 4.42
C LEU A 83 3.47 -3.49 5.18
N ASP A 84 2.74 -4.54 5.59
CA ASP A 84 1.51 -4.40 6.41
C ASP A 84 1.82 -3.84 7.77
N VAL A 85 2.82 -4.44 8.41
CA VAL A 85 3.27 -4.05 9.75
C VAL A 85 3.80 -2.62 9.72
N VAL A 86 4.60 -2.27 8.70
CA VAL A 86 5.13 -0.90 8.55
C VAL A 86 3.99 0.09 8.29
N MET A 87 3.05 -0.21 7.40
CA MET A 87 1.89 0.64 7.12
C MET A 87 1.10 0.92 8.41
N ALA A 88 0.74 -0.14 9.14
CA ALA A 88 -0.02 -0.03 10.38
C ALA A 88 0.73 0.81 11.43
N GLY A 89 2.03 0.55 11.60
CA GLY A 89 2.89 1.32 12.50
C GLY A 89 2.94 2.81 12.15
N LEU A 90 3.08 3.14 10.86
CA LEU A 90 3.08 4.53 10.39
C LEU A 90 1.74 5.22 10.62
N VAL A 91 0.62 4.55 10.38
CA VAL A 91 -0.71 5.09 10.65
C VAL A 91 -0.90 5.35 12.15
N ILE A 92 -0.52 4.40 13.00
CA ILE A 92 -0.60 4.57 14.47
C ILE A 92 0.27 5.75 14.91
N ALA A 93 1.50 5.85 14.41
CA ALA A 93 2.40 6.97 14.71
C ALA A 93 1.81 8.32 14.24
N ALA A 94 1.18 8.35 13.05
CA ALA A 94 0.54 9.55 12.52
C ALA A 94 -0.59 10.04 13.41
N VAL A 95 -1.44 9.12 13.89
CA VAL A 95 -2.55 9.39 14.79
C VAL A 95 -2.06 9.81 16.17
N TYR A 96 -1.06 9.12 16.71
CA TYR A 96 -0.46 9.46 17.99
C TYR A 96 0.08 10.89 17.97
N TYR A 97 0.92 11.22 16.99
CA TYR A 97 1.48 12.57 16.85
C TYR A 97 0.41 13.65 16.70
N ALA A 98 -0.62 13.40 15.87
CA ALA A 98 -1.71 14.35 15.69
C ALA A 98 -2.51 14.61 16.97
N ARG A 99 -2.67 13.59 17.83
CA ARG A 99 -3.36 13.73 19.11
C ARG A 99 -2.51 14.44 20.15
N THR A 100 -1.22 14.13 20.25
CA THR A 100 -0.31 14.80 21.19
C THR A 100 -0.26 16.31 20.96
N ILE A 101 -0.08 16.75 19.72
CA ILE A 101 -0.06 18.18 19.36
C ILE A 101 -1.38 18.88 19.71
N ARG A 102 -2.52 18.18 19.58
CA ARG A 102 -3.84 18.74 19.94
C ARG A 102 -3.99 18.91 21.44
N THR A 103 -3.51 17.94 22.24
CA THR A 103 -3.57 18.01 23.70
C THR A 103 -2.69 19.15 24.23
N GLU A 104 -1.48 19.32 23.71
CA GLU A 104 -0.58 20.43 24.08
C GLU A 104 -1.18 21.82 23.75
N ALA A 105 -1.97 21.91 22.67
CA ALA A 105 -2.63 23.17 22.31
C ALA A 105 -3.87 23.48 23.17
N ALA A 106 -4.38 22.53 23.95
CA ALA A 106 -5.58 22.66 24.77
C ALA A 106 -5.29 22.80 26.28
N SER A 107 -4.03 22.63 26.69
CA SER A 107 -3.52 22.85 28.07
C SER A 107 -3.02 24.28 28.26
#